data_AF-A0A5N6AJZ0-F1
#
_entry.id   AF-A0A5N6AJZ0-F1
#
_cell.length_a   1.000
_cell.length_b   1.000
_cell.length_c   1.000
_cell.angle_alpha   90.00
_cell.angle_beta   90.00
_cell.angle_gamma   90.00
#
_symmetry.space_group_name_H-M   'P 1'
#
loop_
_entity.id
_entity.type
_entity.pdbx_description
1 polymer ?
#
loop_
_entity_poly.entity_id
_entity_poly.type
_entity_poly.pdbx_seq_one_letter_code
_entity_poly.pdbx_strand_id
1 'polypeptide(L)'
;MIQITLGKQKDVDPNSDPLQRSQIGWSDGLPDQQLYEIARGVWVMPGTRVERERFAVVNGGGVIRLAMEIERVVDVPGGRRSFEGRILGPGHSVHDYYVGKPAPNGAQQNPITYLKSPLDNRKCNCGCGKLIERGDFLPGHDQRAIHERIARIGTVKDFIAWFDQTWTPDEAQQGEAA
;
A
#
# COMPACT_ATOMS: atom_id res chain seq x y z
N MET A 1 5.41 -9.28 -0.60
CA MET A 1 4.40 -8.43 -1.28
C MET A 1 3.37 -9.27 -2.04
N ILE A 2 2.15 -8.75 -2.25
CA ILE A 2 1.07 -9.43 -3.01
C ILE A 2 0.99 -8.89 -4.45
N GLN A 3 0.72 -9.77 -5.42
CA GLN A 3 0.21 -9.40 -6.75
C GLN A 3 -1.23 -9.92 -6.90
N ILE A 4 -2.14 -9.00 -7.21
CA ILE A 4 -3.54 -9.26 -7.54
C ILE A 4 -3.67 -9.28 -9.06
N THR A 5 -4.11 -10.39 -9.65
CA THR A 5 -4.30 -10.52 -11.10
C THR A 5 -5.78 -10.46 -11.41
N LEU A 6 -6.19 -9.42 -12.15
CA LEU A 6 -7.57 -9.23 -12.57
C LEU A 6 -7.81 -9.88 -13.93
N GLY A 7 -8.94 -10.58 -14.05
CA GLY A 7 -9.45 -11.05 -15.34
C GLY A 7 -9.99 -9.91 -16.19
N LYS A 8 -10.56 -10.24 -17.36
CA LYS A 8 -11.28 -9.26 -18.19
C LYS A 8 -12.50 -8.71 -17.44
N GLN A 9 -12.87 -7.47 -17.75
CA GLN A 9 -14.10 -6.85 -17.26
C GLN A 9 -15.31 -7.79 -17.42
N LYS A 10 -16.11 -7.84 -16.37
CA LYS A 10 -17.42 -8.49 -16.33
C LYS A 10 -18.35 -7.68 -15.43
N ASP A 11 -19.55 -7.42 -15.91
CA ASP A 11 -20.60 -6.79 -15.12
C ASP A 11 -21.19 -7.79 -14.13
N VAL A 12 -21.53 -7.30 -12.94
CA VAL A 12 -22.13 -8.07 -11.85
C VAL A 12 -23.29 -7.28 -11.26
N ASP A 13 -24.31 -7.98 -10.75
CA ASP A 13 -25.41 -7.34 -10.04
C ASP A 13 -24.93 -6.88 -8.65
N PRO A 14 -24.95 -5.57 -8.34
CA PRO A 14 -24.53 -5.04 -7.03
C PRO A 14 -25.26 -5.67 -5.85
N ASN A 15 -26.50 -6.13 -6.03
CA ASN A 15 -27.27 -6.77 -4.95
C ASN A 15 -26.75 -8.18 -4.61
N SER A 16 -25.99 -8.78 -5.52
CA SER A 16 -25.41 -10.12 -5.37
C SER A 16 -23.91 -10.09 -5.04
N ASP A 17 -23.24 -8.95 -5.27
CA ASP A 17 -21.81 -8.79 -4.98
C ASP A 17 -21.61 -8.42 -3.50
N PRO A 18 -20.76 -9.14 -2.74
CA PRO A 18 -20.52 -8.84 -1.32
C PRO A 18 -19.94 -7.45 -1.04
N LEU A 19 -19.40 -6.77 -2.06
CA LEU A 19 -18.89 -5.40 -1.96
C LEU A 19 -19.74 -4.40 -2.74
N GLN A 20 -20.95 -4.79 -3.17
CA GLN A 20 -21.89 -3.95 -3.91
C GLN A 20 -21.33 -3.31 -5.19
N ARG A 21 -20.39 -4.02 -5.85
CA ARG A 21 -19.80 -3.53 -7.10
C ARG A 21 -20.72 -3.82 -8.27
N SER A 22 -20.68 -2.97 -9.29
CA SER A 22 -21.33 -3.19 -10.59
C SER A 22 -20.41 -3.89 -11.61
N GLN A 23 -19.12 -3.96 -11.32
CA GLN A 23 -18.11 -4.54 -12.20
C GLN A 23 -17.06 -5.30 -11.39
N ILE A 24 -16.57 -6.40 -11.97
CA ILE A 24 -15.32 -7.05 -11.59
C ILE A 24 -14.38 -7.15 -12.80
N GLY A 25 -13.11 -7.41 -12.54
CA GLY A 25 -12.11 -7.50 -13.60
C GLY A 25 -11.74 -6.15 -14.20
N TRP A 26 -10.69 -6.15 -15.00
CA TRP A 26 -10.04 -4.95 -15.52
C TRP A 26 -10.39 -4.69 -16.99
N SER A 27 -10.44 -3.40 -17.33
CA SER A 27 -10.52 -2.84 -18.67
C SER A 27 -9.65 -1.57 -18.77
N ASP A 28 -9.25 -1.20 -19.98
CA ASP A 28 -8.47 0.02 -20.21
C ASP A 28 -9.30 1.28 -19.87
N GLY A 29 -8.63 2.30 -19.33
CA GLY A 29 -9.25 3.60 -19.02
C GLY A 29 -10.01 3.67 -17.69
N LEU A 30 -10.00 2.61 -16.87
CA LEU A 30 -10.57 2.68 -15.52
C LEU A 30 -9.83 3.71 -14.65
N PRO A 31 -10.56 4.58 -13.92
CA PRO A 31 -9.97 5.42 -12.88
C PRO A 31 -9.34 4.58 -11.77
N ASP A 32 -8.26 5.07 -11.17
CA ASP A 32 -7.53 4.36 -10.11
C ASP A 32 -8.42 3.97 -8.94
N GLN A 33 -9.36 4.83 -8.53
CA GLN A 33 -10.30 4.53 -7.45
C GLN A 33 -11.20 3.35 -7.82
N GLN A 34 -11.74 3.32 -9.04
CA GLN A 34 -12.59 2.22 -9.49
C GLN A 34 -11.78 0.92 -9.59
N LEU A 35 -10.54 0.99 -10.07
CA LEU A 35 -9.63 -0.15 -10.11
C LEU A 35 -9.30 -0.66 -8.70
N TYR A 36 -9.12 0.22 -7.72
CA TYR A 36 -8.94 -0.14 -6.32
C TYR A 36 -10.18 -0.87 -5.76
N GLU A 37 -11.40 -0.36 -6.01
CA GLU A 37 -12.64 -1.03 -5.58
C GLU A 37 -12.80 -2.43 -6.20
N ILE A 38 -12.37 -2.59 -7.45
CA ILE A 38 -12.33 -3.91 -8.10
C ILE A 38 -11.28 -4.81 -7.44
N ALA A 39 -10.08 -4.27 -7.20
CA ALA A 39 -8.92 -5.02 -6.70
C ALA A 39 -9.03 -5.47 -5.24
N ARG A 40 -9.66 -4.67 -4.36
CA ARG A 40 -9.88 -5.06 -2.96
C ARG A 40 -10.58 -6.42 -2.85
N GLY A 41 -11.53 -6.66 -3.76
CA GLY A 41 -12.05 -7.95 -4.20
C GLY A 41 -12.65 -8.87 -3.13
N VAL A 42 -13.10 -10.03 -3.59
CA VAL A 42 -13.73 -11.08 -2.78
C VAL A 42 -12.96 -12.38 -3.03
N TRP A 43 -11.83 -12.51 -2.35
CA TRP A 43 -10.82 -13.51 -2.66
C TRP A 43 -10.87 -14.71 -1.71
N VAL A 44 -10.51 -15.88 -2.22
CA VAL A 44 -10.09 -16.99 -1.34
C VAL A 44 -8.65 -16.72 -0.97
N MET A 45 -8.40 -16.51 0.32
CA MET A 45 -7.06 -16.37 0.86
C MET A 45 -6.95 -17.41 1.97
N PRO A 46 -6.27 -18.54 1.78
CA PRO A 46 -6.09 -19.52 2.84
C PRO A 46 -4.92 -19.12 3.76
N GLY A 47 -5.07 -19.42 5.07
CA GLY A 47 -4.02 -19.21 6.08
C GLY A 47 -3.77 -17.75 6.46
N THR A 48 -2.67 -17.51 7.17
CA THR A 48 -2.36 -16.21 7.81
C THR A 48 -1.30 -15.40 7.08
N ARG A 49 -0.79 -15.88 5.94
CA ARG A 49 0.29 -15.20 5.21
C ARG A 49 -0.11 -13.81 4.75
N VAL A 50 -1.34 -13.67 4.24
CA VAL A 50 -1.86 -12.39 3.75
C VAL A 50 -1.80 -11.28 4.81
N GLU A 51 -2.00 -11.62 6.09
CA GLU A 51 -1.97 -10.68 7.22
C GLU A 51 -0.59 -10.06 7.45
N ARG A 52 0.47 -10.66 6.89
CA ARG A 52 1.85 -10.19 7.01
C ARG A 52 2.26 -9.27 5.87
N GLU A 53 1.44 -9.18 4.82
CA GLU A 53 1.78 -8.44 3.62
C GLU A 53 1.27 -7.00 3.71
N ARG A 54 2.17 -6.03 3.51
CA ARG A 54 1.83 -4.61 3.61
C ARG A 54 1.37 -4.00 2.29
N PHE A 55 1.79 -4.55 1.17
CA PHE A 55 1.58 -3.95 -0.14
C PHE A 55 1.02 -4.97 -1.11
N ALA A 56 0.12 -4.49 -1.97
CA ALA A 56 -0.34 -5.20 -3.14
C ALA A 56 -0.10 -4.38 -4.41
N VAL A 57 0.18 -5.07 -5.50
CA VAL A 57 0.20 -4.50 -6.86
C VAL A 57 -0.86 -5.21 -7.71
N VAL A 58 -1.55 -4.45 -8.55
CA VAL A 58 -2.69 -4.92 -9.33
C VAL A 58 -2.28 -5.08 -10.79
N ASN A 59 -2.28 -6.32 -11.28
CA ASN A 59 -2.07 -6.68 -12.67
C ASN A 59 -3.39 -6.66 -13.44
N GLY A 60 -3.44 -5.84 -14.49
CA GLY A 60 -4.49 -5.83 -15.50
C GLY A 60 -3.87 -5.90 -16.90
N GLY A 61 -4.15 -6.98 -17.63
CA GLY A 61 -3.63 -7.17 -18.99
C GLY A 61 -2.12 -7.44 -19.06
N GLY A 62 -1.50 -7.97 -18.00
CA GLY A 62 -0.07 -8.28 -17.94
C GLY A 62 0.81 -7.13 -17.46
N VAL A 63 0.22 -5.97 -17.14
CA VAL A 63 0.90 -4.78 -16.66
C VAL A 63 0.39 -4.43 -15.26
N ILE A 64 1.27 -3.99 -14.37
CA ILE A 64 0.85 -3.44 -13.09
C ILE A 64 0.22 -2.08 -13.32
N ARG A 65 -1.06 -1.96 -12.97
CA ARG A 65 -1.89 -0.76 -13.17
C ARG A 65 -2.01 0.08 -11.90
N LEU A 66 -1.90 -0.55 -10.73
CA LEU A 66 -2.09 0.11 -9.44
C LEU A 66 -1.20 -0.51 -8.38
N ALA A 67 -0.75 0.32 -7.43
CA ALA A 67 -0.11 -0.10 -6.19
C ALA A 67 -0.97 0.36 -5.01
N MET A 68 -1.10 -0.47 -3.99
CA MET A 68 -1.85 -0.14 -2.78
C MET A 68 -1.13 -0.61 -1.52
N GLU A 69 -1.32 0.15 -0.45
CA GLU A 69 -1.01 -0.29 0.91
C GLU A 69 -2.22 -1.00 1.49
N ILE A 70 -1.95 -2.12 2.13
CA ILE A 70 -2.91 -2.93 2.86
C ILE A 70 -2.82 -2.50 4.33
N GLU A 71 -3.88 -1.89 4.81
CA GLU A 71 -4.02 -1.52 6.22
C GLU A 71 -4.58 -2.69 7.02
N ARG A 72 -5.54 -3.41 6.45
CA ARG A 72 -6.11 -4.64 7.01
C ARG A 72 -6.73 -5.55 5.95
N VAL A 73 -6.91 -6.81 6.33
CA VAL A 73 -7.74 -7.78 5.61
C VAL A 73 -9.03 -7.97 6.38
N VAL A 74 -10.17 -7.94 5.69
CA VAL A 74 -11.50 -8.07 6.30
C VAL A 74 -12.22 -9.30 5.75
N ASP A 75 -12.96 -9.99 6.61
CA ASP A 75 -13.84 -11.08 6.20
C ASP A 75 -15.09 -10.51 5.51
N VAL A 76 -15.52 -11.18 4.44
CA VAL A 76 -16.75 -10.89 3.71
C VAL A 76 -17.56 -12.18 3.54
N PRO A 77 -18.89 -12.09 3.29
CA PRO A 77 -19.76 -13.27 3.18
C PRO A 77 -19.21 -14.40 2.30
N GLY A 78 -19.48 -15.64 2.71
CA GLY A 78 -19.07 -16.84 1.97
C GLY A 78 -17.65 -17.32 2.26
N GLY A 79 -17.06 -16.96 3.41
CA GLY A 79 -15.70 -17.37 3.81
C GLY A 79 -14.61 -16.74 2.94
N ARG A 80 -14.89 -15.56 2.39
CA ARG A 80 -14.02 -14.81 1.50
C ARG A 80 -13.42 -13.63 2.24
N ARG A 81 -12.37 -13.04 1.68
CA ARG A 81 -11.68 -11.88 2.27
C ARG A 81 -11.48 -10.77 1.26
N SER A 82 -11.45 -9.54 1.76
CA SER A 82 -11.19 -8.31 1.01
C SER A 82 -10.02 -7.57 1.63
N PHE A 83 -9.29 -6.82 0.81
CA PHE A 83 -8.31 -5.85 1.31
C PHE A 83 -8.99 -4.53 1.69
N GLU A 84 -8.41 -3.83 2.65
CA GLU A 84 -8.69 -2.42 2.92
C GLU A 84 -7.38 -1.66 3.10
N GLY A 85 -7.34 -0.45 2.55
CA GLY A 85 -6.23 0.46 2.70
C GLY A 85 -6.34 1.61 1.72
N ARG A 86 -5.23 1.94 1.05
CA ARG A 86 -5.14 3.13 0.21
C ARG A 86 -4.28 2.93 -1.02
N ILE A 87 -4.57 3.71 -2.05
CA ILE A 87 -3.80 3.78 -3.29
C ILE A 87 -2.46 4.47 -2.99
N LEU A 88 -1.39 3.95 -3.60
CA LEU A 88 -0.06 4.53 -3.55
C LEU A 88 0.20 5.24 -4.87
N GLY A 89 0.33 6.56 -4.83
CA GLY A 89 0.58 7.39 -6.01
C GLY A 89 2.07 7.62 -6.32
N PRO A 90 2.36 8.43 -7.35
CA PRO A 90 3.71 8.85 -7.72
C PRO A 90 4.52 9.38 -6.54
N GLY A 91 5.81 9.03 -6.47
CA GLY A 91 6.72 9.37 -5.38
C GLY A 91 6.77 8.33 -4.26
N HIS A 92 5.83 7.38 -4.23
CA HIS A 92 5.92 6.23 -3.34
C HIS A 92 6.74 5.11 -3.99
N SER A 93 7.75 4.60 -3.26
CA SER A 93 8.68 3.58 -3.77
C SER A 93 8.02 2.35 -4.44
N VAL A 94 6.91 1.84 -3.89
CA VAL A 94 6.18 0.72 -4.49
C VAL A 94 5.50 1.10 -5.81
N HIS A 95 4.90 2.29 -5.88
CA HIS A 95 4.28 2.79 -7.10
C HIS A 95 5.33 2.94 -8.19
N ASP A 96 6.39 3.71 -7.91
CA ASP A 96 7.43 4.04 -8.88
C ASP A 96 8.22 2.79 -9.34
N TYR A 97 8.30 1.78 -8.46
CA TYR A 97 8.95 0.53 -8.80
C TYR A 97 8.10 -0.38 -9.68
N TYR A 98 6.77 -0.42 -9.53
CA TYR A 98 5.94 -1.43 -10.20
C TYR A 98 4.97 -0.89 -11.24
N VAL A 99 4.31 0.25 -10.99
CA VAL A 99 3.22 0.74 -11.85
C VAL A 99 3.75 1.05 -13.27
N GLY A 100 3.00 0.62 -14.27
CA GLY A 100 3.36 0.72 -15.69
C GLY A 100 4.32 -0.37 -16.19
N LYS A 101 4.81 -1.27 -15.32
CA LYS A 101 5.76 -2.33 -15.68
C LYS A 101 5.07 -3.69 -15.84
N PRO A 102 5.71 -4.65 -16.53
CA PRO A 102 5.21 -6.03 -16.62
C PRO A 102 4.97 -6.64 -15.23
N ALA A 103 3.88 -7.39 -15.09
CA ALA A 103 3.54 -8.06 -13.85
C ALA A 103 4.60 -9.10 -13.46
N PRO A 104 5.25 -9.01 -12.28
CA PRO A 104 6.37 -9.89 -11.91
C PRO A 104 6.04 -11.38 -11.94
N ASN A 105 4.82 -11.74 -11.53
CA ASN A 105 4.38 -13.14 -11.53
C ASN A 105 3.67 -13.54 -12.83
N GLY A 106 3.54 -12.64 -13.82
CA GLY A 106 2.82 -12.88 -15.07
C GLY A 106 1.31 -13.08 -14.86
N ALA A 107 0.68 -13.77 -15.83
CA ALA A 107 -0.74 -14.13 -15.81
C ALA A 107 -0.96 -15.49 -15.13
N GLN A 108 -1.12 -15.46 -13.80
CA GLN A 108 -1.36 -16.65 -12.99
C GLN A 108 -2.86 -16.99 -12.96
N GLN A 109 -3.20 -18.29 -12.85
CA GLN A 109 -4.60 -18.71 -12.70
C GLN A 109 -5.18 -18.30 -11.34
N ASN A 110 -4.35 -18.28 -10.29
CA ASN A 110 -4.76 -17.79 -8.99
C ASN A 110 -4.65 -16.25 -8.96
N PRO A 111 -5.75 -15.53 -8.64
CA PRO A 111 -5.73 -14.08 -8.67
C PRO A 111 -4.85 -13.48 -7.58
N ILE A 112 -4.70 -14.14 -6.44
CA ILE A 112 -3.81 -13.71 -5.35
C ILE A 112 -2.53 -14.53 -5.39
N THR A 113 -1.42 -13.86 -5.65
CA THR A 113 -0.09 -14.46 -5.60
C THR A 113 0.87 -13.62 -4.78
N TYR A 114 1.97 -14.22 -4.35
CA TYR A 114 2.99 -13.55 -3.57
C TYR A 114 4.25 -13.42 -4.40
N LEU A 115 4.91 -12.26 -4.32
CA LEU A 115 6.19 -12.02 -4.96
C LEU A 115 7.22 -11.61 -3.92
N LYS A 116 8.48 -11.94 -4.19
CA LYS A 116 9.63 -11.41 -3.44
C LYS A 116 9.96 -10.04 -4.02
N SER A 117 9.60 -8.98 -3.31
CA SER A 117 9.93 -7.63 -3.75
C SER A 117 11.34 -7.26 -3.29
N PRO A 118 12.14 -6.55 -4.11
CA PRO A 118 13.34 -5.89 -3.60
C PRO A 118 13.03 -4.83 -2.53
N LEU A 119 11.76 -4.43 -2.42
CA LEU A 119 11.26 -3.54 -1.36
C LEU A 119 10.88 -4.29 -0.07
N ASP A 120 10.85 -5.63 -0.04
CA ASP A 120 10.48 -6.42 1.14
C ASP A 120 11.61 -6.56 2.18
N ASN A 121 12.74 -5.85 1.99
CA ASN A 121 13.92 -5.89 2.87
C ASN A 121 14.47 -4.48 3.09
N ARG A 122 13.60 -3.50 3.34
CA ARG A 122 14.06 -2.14 3.65
C ARG A 122 14.87 -2.16 4.95
N LYS A 123 15.93 -1.37 5.00
CA LYS A 123 16.67 -1.14 6.24
C LYS A 123 15.83 -0.23 7.14
N CYS A 124 15.88 -0.47 8.44
CA CYS A 124 15.27 0.37 9.44
C CYS A 124 15.79 1.82 9.30
N ASN A 125 14.87 2.80 9.21
CA ASN A 125 15.21 4.21 9.03
C ASN A 125 15.93 4.83 10.24
N CYS A 126 16.05 4.12 11.37
CA CYS A 126 16.91 4.57 12.46
C CYS A 126 18.40 4.59 12.08
N GLY A 127 18.79 3.88 11.02
CA GLY A 127 20.17 3.77 10.56
C GLY A 127 20.92 2.54 11.07
N CYS A 128 20.26 1.61 11.79
CA CYS A 128 20.93 0.41 12.32
C CYS A 128 21.23 -0.67 11.28
N GLY A 129 20.76 -0.50 10.04
CA GLY A 129 20.98 -1.45 8.94
C GLY A 129 20.19 -2.75 9.02
N LYS A 130 19.45 -3.02 10.11
CA LYS A 130 18.56 -4.18 10.23
C LYS A 130 17.39 -4.07 9.27
N LEU A 131 16.91 -5.19 8.76
CA LEU A 131 15.77 -5.25 7.86
C LEU A 131 14.46 -5.08 8.64
N ILE A 132 13.48 -4.43 8.03
CA ILE A 132 12.12 -4.28 8.57
C ILE A 132 11.12 -5.02 7.67
N GLU A 133 10.20 -5.72 8.31
CA GLU A 133 9.09 -6.41 7.64
C GLU A 133 7.85 -5.51 7.51
N ARG A 134 7.67 -4.54 8.43
CA ARG A 134 6.55 -3.58 8.45
C ARG A 134 6.99 -2.22 9.01
N GLY A 135 6.27 -1.15 8.63
CA GLY A 135 6.57 0.22 9.06
C GLY A 135 7.86 0.77 8.45
N ASP A 136 8.39 1.86 9.00
CA ASP A 136 9.68 2.44 8.59
C ASP A 136 10.79 2.25 9.64
N PHE A 137 10.40 1.79 10.83
CA PHE A 137 11.29 1.53 11.96
C PHE A 137 10.99 0.15 12.56
N LEU A 138 12.00 -0.49 13.15
CA LEU A 138 11.75 -1.59 14.09
C LEU A 138 11.03 -1.05 15.33
N PRO A 139 10.31 -1.90 16.10
CA PRO A 139 9.64 -1.46 17.31
C PRO A 139 10.55 -0.63 18.25
N GLY A 140 10.13 0.59 18.58
CA GLY A 140 10.85 1.55 19.44
C GLY A 140 12.08 2.22 18.81
N HIS A 141 12.45 1.85 17.57
CA HIS A 141 13.60 2.45 16.90
C HIS A 141 13.33 3.86 16.37
N ASP A 142 12.07 4.21 16.12
CA ASP A 142 11.61 5.55 15.79
C ASP A 142 11.89 6.53 16.92
N GLN A 143 11.47 6.20 18.15
CA GLN A 143 11.69 7.01 19.34
C GLN A 143 13.18 7.16 19.63
N ARG A 144 13.95 6.08 19.54
CA ARG A 144 15.41 6.17 19.70
C ARG A 144 16.03 7.06 18.63
N ALA A 145 15.65 6.88 17.36
CA ALA A 145 16.21 7.63 16.23
C ALA A 145 15.99 9.15 16.36
N ILE A 146 14.80 9.58 16.79
CA ILE A 146 14.51 11.00 16.98
C ILE A 146 15.30 11.58 18.15
N HIS A 147 15.37 10.89 19.30
CA HIS A 147 16.10 11.38 20.46
C HIS A 147 17.61 11.45 20.21
N GLU A 148 18.19 10.48 19.49
CA GLU A 148 19.60 10.53 19.08
C GLU A 148 19.93 11.74 18.20
N ARG A 149 18.97 12.22 17.40
CA ARG A 149 19.14 13.42 16.55
C ARG A 149 18.95 14.70 17.33
N ILE A 150 17.94 14.76 18.21
CA ILE A 150 17.73 15.89 19.13
C ILE A 150 18.99 16.11 19.99
N ALA A 151 19.59 15.02 20.50
CA ALA A 151 20.80 15.09 21.31
C ALA A 151 22.02 15.68 20.57
N ARG A 152 22.04 15.66 19.23
CA ARG A 152 23.11 16.30 18.43
C ARG A 152 22.91 17.81 18.28
N ILE A 153 21.68 18.28 18.40
CA ILE A 153 21.33 19.71 18.36
C ILE A 153 21.50 20.32 19.75
N GLY A 154 21.18 19.55 20.79
CA GLY A 154 21.29 19.95 22.19
C GLY A 154 20.16 19.31 22.99
N THR A 155 19.28 20.15 23.51
CA THR A 155 18.08 19.72 24.24
C THR A 155 16.85 19.64 23.34
N VAL A 156 15.78 19.04 23.84
CA VAL A 156 14.46 19.05 23.16
C VAL A 156 14.00 20.50 22.90
N LYS A 157 14.26 21.42 23.84
CA LYS A 157 13.92 22.84 23.70
C LYS A 157 14.65 23.46 22.50
N ASP A 158 15.93 23.13 22.32
CA ASP A 158 16.74 23.67 21.21
C ASP A 158 16.27 23.13 19.87
N PHE A 159 15.89 21.85 19.81
CA PHE A 159 15.28 21.26 18.62
C PHE A 159 13.97 21.96 18.24
N ILE A 160 13.07 22.20 19.19
CA ILE A 160 11.80 22.88 18.94
C ILE A 160 12.06 24.30 18.43
N ALA A 161 12.93 25.05 19.11
CA ALA A 161 13.27 26.41 18.69
C ALA A 161 13.85 26.47 17.27
N TRP A 162 14.71 25.51 16.91
CA TRP A 162 15.23 25.38 15.55
C TRP A 162 14.12 25.01 14.55
N PHE A 163 13.26 24.05 14.89
CA PHE A 163 12.16 23.62 14.02
C PHE A 163 11.22 24.78 13.71
N ASP A 164 10.77 25.52 14.73
CA ASP A 164 9.87 26.66 14.58
C ASP A 164 10.47 27.79 13.75
N GLN A 165 11.80 27.98 13.80
CA GLN A 165 12.51 28.98 13.00
C GLN A 165 12.73 28.55 11.54
N THR A 166 12.87 27.24 11.30
CA THR A 166 13.32 26.72 10.00
C THR A 166 12.18 26.16 9.17
N TRP A 167 11.12 25.68 9.83
CA TRP A 167 9.98 25.08 9.16
C TRP A 167 9.01 26.16 8.69
N THR A 168 8.88 26.29 7.37
CA THR A 168 7.81 27.07 6.73
C THR A 168 6.72 26.11 6.27
N PRO A 169 5.45 26.31 6.67
CA PRO A 169 4.35 25.54 6.10
C PRO A 169 4.26 25.83 4.59
N ASP A 170 4.15 24.77 3.78
CA ASP A 170 3.76 24.92 2.38
C ASP A 170 2.31 25.45 2.34
N GLU A 171 2.07 26.56 1.63
CA GLU A 171 0.74 27.18 1.45
C GLU A 171 -0.27 26.27 0.73
N ALA A 172 0.14 25.09 0.27
CA ALA A 172 -0.71 24.13 -0.45
C ALA A 172 -1.64 23.27 0.44
N GLN A 173 -1.54 23.37 1.78
CA GLN A 173 -2.30 22.50 2.72
C GLN A 173 -3.33 23.24 3.60
N GLN A 174 -3.61 24.52 3.35
CA GLN A 174 -4.62 25.31 4.10
C GLN A 174 -5.81 25.75 3.22
N GLY A 175 -6.21 24.91 2.27
CA GLY A 175 -7.31 25.18 1.35
C GLY A 175 -8.50 24.24 1.48
N GLU A 176 -8.83 23.71 2.67
CA GLU A 176 -10.09 22.97 2.87
C GLU A 176 -10.47 22.87 4.36
N ALA A 177 -10.89 24.00 4.94
CA ALA A 177 -11.79 24.06 6.08
C ALA A 177 -12.26 25.51 6.27
N ALA A 178 -13.27 25.90 5.50
CA ALA A 178 -14.16 27.02 5.81
C ALA A 178 -15.57 26.47 5.96
#